data_AF-A0A7R9U584-F1
#
_entry.id   AF-A0A7R9U584-F1
#
_cell.length_a   1.000
_cell.length_b   1.000
_cell.length_c   1.000
_cell.angle_alpha   90.00
_cell.angle_beta   90.00
_cell.angle_gamma   90.00
#
_symmetry.space_group_name_H-M   'P 1'
#
loop_
_entity.id
_entity.type
_entity.pdbx_description
1 polymer ?
#
loop_
_entity_poly.entity_id
_entity_poly.type
_entity_poly.pdbx_seq_one_letter_code
_entity_poly.pdbx_strand_id
1 'polypeptide(L)'
;AAELSESELDSLRKRYGEQQVKGYFHVGNGDASGIDDLLQHLVALANSLDSMGSLFLPSYVTLRQQVQQIRSKNDAPLTITRDEWNRVADGAGVQGWECERALGLFHAFGEVLRLPQREVREDIILSPQRFADVLACVITAEKHRRKYSRKALLRHEEIDQAWSEYSANLRKGFLQFLHDSDLAASLETKDGPLEASLLFPMLSDMSGESNAIFRSLRETYAIPAGLTVRVTFNSLPRLFGQRLQRRLLGITEANSWWREG
;
A
#
# COMPACT_ATOMS: atom_id res chain seq x y z
N ALA A 1 -27.59 0.82 -28.54
CA ALA A 1 -26.81 0.90 -27.30
C ALA A 1 -26.11 -0.43 -27.00
N ALA A 2 -26.84 -1.56 -26.94
CA ALA A 2 -26.26 -2.88 -26.68
C ALA A 2 -25.15 -3.33 -27.68
N GLU A 3 -25.34 -3.11 -28.99
CA GLU A 3 -24.33 -3.46 -30.01
C GLU A 3 -23.03 -2.63 -29.90
N LEU A 4 -23.12 -1.37 -29.44
CA LEU A 4 -21.94 -0.52 -29.19
C LEU A 4 -21.18 -1.01 -27.95
N SER A 5 -21.89 -1.42 -26.89
CA SER A 5 -21.26 -1.95 -25.68
C SER A 5 -20.53 -3.29 -25.90
N GLU A 6 -21.02 -4.13 -26.82
CA GLU A 6 -20.40 -5.43 -27.12
C GLU A 6 -19.12 -5.26 -27.95
N SER A 7 -19.14 -4.37 -28.95
CA SER A 7 -17.96 -3.99 -29.73
C SER A 7 -16.86 -3.34 -28.87
N GLU A 8 -17.24 -2.54 -27.87
CA GLU A 8 -16.29 -1.91 -26.94
C GLU A 8 -15.70 -2.93 -25.96
N LEU A 9 -16.53 -3.84 -25.44
CA LEU A 9 -16.10 -4.92 -24.58
C LEU A 9 -15.10 -5.84 -25.29
N ASP A 10 -15.36 -6.22 -26.54
CA ASP A 10 -14.45 -7.04 -27.34
C ASP A 10 -13.13 -6.34 -27.63
N SER A 11 -13.19 -5.03 -27.90
CA SER A 11 -11.98 -4.21 -28.06
C SER A 11 -11.13 -4.16 -26.78
N LEU A 12 -11.77 -4.04 -25.61
CA LEU A 12 -11.09 -4.05 -24.31
C LEU A 12 -10.51 -5.43 -23.99
N ARG A 13 -11.28 -6.51 -24.23
CA ARG A 13 -10.81 -7.90 -24.03
C ARG A 13 -9.64 -8.26 -24.93
N LYS A 14 -9.65 -7.82 -26.20
CA LYS A 14 -8.52 -8.00 -27.11
C LYS A 14 -7.26 -7.28 -26.63
N ARG A 15 -7.42 -6.12 -25.97
CA ARG A 15 -6.30 -5.30 -25.50
C ARG A 15 -5.72 -5.73 -24.14
N TYR A 16 -6.59 -6.11 -23.20
CA TYR A 16 -6.22 -6.37 -21.81
C TYR A 16 -6.39 -7.84 -21.39
N GLY A 17 -6.96 -8.67 -22.27
CA GLY A 17 -7.27 -10.08 -22.04
C GLY A 17 -8.67 -10.29 -21.49
N GLU A 18 -9.36 -11.32 -22.00
CA GLU A 18 -10.66 -11.82 -21.51
C GLU A 18 -10.62 -12.20 -20.01
N GLN A 19 -9.42 -12.59 -19.57
CA GLN A 19 -8.99 -12.77 -18.18
C GLN A 19 -9.42 -11.63 -17.26
N GLN A 20 -9.04 -10.41 -17.67
CA GLN A 20 -9.00 -9.22 -16.82
C GLN A 20 -10.23 -8.34 -16.99
N VAL A 21 -10.80 -8.31 -18.20
CA VAL A 21 -11.98 -7.48 -18.52
C VAL A 21 -13.24 -8.34 -18.45
N LYS A 22 -13.93 -8.24 -17.31
CA LYS A 22 -15.14 -9.04 -17.02
C LYS A 22 -16.44 -8.39 -17.46
N GLY A 23 -16.44 -7.12 -17.83
CA GLY A 23 -17.62 -6.43 -18.34
C GLY A 23 -17.34 -4.97 -18.69
N TYR A 24 -18.32 -4.34 -19.35
CA TYR A 24 -18.33 -2.95 -19.74
C TYR A 24 -19.75 -2.41 -19.59
N PHE A 25 -19.92 -1.30 -18.87
CA PHE A 25 -21.22 -0.78 -18.47
C PHE A 25 -21.26 0.73 -18.68
N HIS A 26 -22.34 1.22 -19.29
CA HIS A 26 -22.66 2.65 -19.30
C HIS A 26 -23.52 2.96 -18.09
N VAL A 27 -23.06 3.91 -17.27
CA VAL A 27 -23.76 4.31 -16.05
C VAL A 27 -24.08 5.79 -16.10
N GLY A 28 -25.37 6.13 -15.99
CA GLY A 28 -25.86 7.49 -15.96
C GLY A 28 -26.08 8.00 -14.54
N ASN A 29 -25.47 9.13 -14.18
CA ASN A 29 -25.67 9.76 -12.86
C ASN A 29 -27.03 10.49 -12.76
N GLY A 30 -27.56 10.97 -13.88
CA GLY A 30 -28.80 11.77 -13.90
C GLY A 30 -30.09 10.94 -13.85
N ASP A 31 -30.07 9.74 -14.42
CA ASP A 31 -31.23 8.85 -14.54
C ASP A 31 -31.02 7.49 -13.85
N ALA A 32 -29.88 7.31 -13.17
CA ALA A 32 -29.45 6.04 -12.57
C ALA A 32 -29.38 4.86 -13.55
N SER A 33 -29.37 5.13 -14.87
CA SER A 33 -29.33 4.08 -15.89
C SER A 33 -28.07 3.23 -15.75
N GLY A 34 -28.21 1.91 -15.91
CA GLY A 34 -27.10 0.96 -15.86
C GLY A 34 -26.50 0.71 -14.47
N ILE A 35 -26.96 1.36 -13.40
CA ILE A 35 -26.50 1.08 -12.03
C ILE A 35 -26.92 -0.32 -11.59
N ASP A 36 -28.19 -0.69 -11.80
CA ASP A 36 -28.70 -2.00 -11.41
C ASP A 36 -28.02 -3.13 -12.19
N ASP A 37 -27.79 -2.93 -13.49
CA ASP A 37 -27.08 -3.89 -14.34
C ASP A 37 -25.63 -4.09 -13.86
N LEU A 38 -24.94 -2.99 -13.52
CA LEU A 38 -23.60 -3.05 -12.93
C LEU A 38 -23.61 -3.80 -11.59
N LEU A 39 -24.58 -3.52 -10.71
CA LEU A 39 -24.71 -4.18 -9.42
C LEU A 39 -24.95 -5.69 -9.58
N GLN A 40 -25.88 -6.08 -10.45
CA GLN A 40 -26.14 -7.49 -10.74
C GLN A 40 -24.90 -8.20 -11.28
N HIS A 41 -24.16 -7.55 -12.19
CA HIS A 41 -22.94 -8.13 -12.73
C HIS A 41 -21.82 -8.23 -11.69
N LEU A 42 -21.69 -7.25 -10.80
CA LEU A 42 -20.73 -7.32 -9.68
C LEU A 42 -21.07 -8.46 -8.73
N VAL A 43 -22.36 -8.67 -8.42
CA VAL A 43 -22.81 -9.80 -7.59
C VAL A 43 -22.54 -11.14 -8.28
N ALA A 44 -22.87 -11.25 -9.58
CA ALA A 44 -22.59 -12.46 -10.35
C ALA A 44 -21.08 -12.75 -10.43
N LEU A 45 -20.27 -11.72 -10.68
CA LEU A 45 -18.81 -11.84 -10.71
C LEU A 45 -18.26 -12.27 -9.36
N ALA A 46 -18.70 -11.64 -8.27
CA ALA A 46 -18.31 -12.03 -6.92
C ALA A 46 -18.64 -13.52 -6.69
N ASN A 47 -19.87 -13.94 -6.98
CA ASN A 47 -20.28 -15.35 -6.85
C ASN A 47 -19.49 -16.32 -7.74
N SER A 48 -18.90 -15.86 -8.84
CA SER A 48 -18.07 -16.67 -9.74
C SER A 48 -16.61 -16.83 -9.30
N LEU A 49 -16.15 -16.09 -8.28
CA LEU A 49 -14.79 -16.21 -7.77
C LEU A 49 -14.60 -17.58 -7.10
N ASP A 50 -13.49 -18.27 -7.36
CA ASP A 50 -13.19 -19.60 -6.79
C ASP A 50 -13.26 -19.65 -5.26
N SER A 51 -13.03 -18.51 -4.60
CA SER A 51 -13.13 -18.36 -3.15
C SER A 51 -14.57 -18.27 -2.63
N MET A 52 -15.52 -17.85 -3.47
CA MET A 52 -16.93 -17.73 -3.11
C MET A 52 -17.61 -19.10 -3.17
N GLY A 53 -18.21 -19.51 -2.05
CA GLY A 53 -18.73 -20.87 -1.86
C GLY A 53 -17.73 -21.84 -1.21
N SER A 54 -16.48 -21.44 -0.98
CA SER A 54 -15.58 -22.18 -0.10
C SER A 54 -16.14 -22.21 1.33
N LEU A 55 -16.07 -23.37 1.99
CA LEU A 55 -16.54 -23.52 3.37
C LEU A 55 -15.64 -22.68 4.30
N PHE A 56 -16.11 -21.48 4.63
CA PHE A 56 -15.50 -20.67 5.67
C PHE A 56 -15.97 -21.21 7.03
N LEU A 57 -15.04 -21.46 7.94
CA LEU A 57 -15.39 -21.97 9.26
C LEU A 57 -16.34 -20.97 9.96
N PRO A 58 -17.48 -21.42 10.53
CA PRO A 58 -18.38 -20.52 11.24
C PRO A 58 -17.69 -19.71 12.34
N SER A 59 -16.69 -20.29 13.02
CA SER A 59 -15.86 -19.62 14.01
C SER A 59 -15.10 -18.42 13.44
N TYR A 60 -14.67 -18.47 12.18
CA TYR A 60 -14.00 -17.33 11.52
C TYR A 60 -15.00 -16.23 11.16
N VAL A 61 -16.24 -16.58 10.80
CA VAL A 61 -17.31 -15.58 10.62
C VAL A 61 -17.60 -14.85 11.94
N THR A 62 -17.74 -15.61 13.03
CA THR A 62 -17.93 -15.06 14.38
C THR A 62 -16.75 -14.17 14.78
N LEU A 63 -15.51 -14.61 14.53
CA LEU A 63 -14.31 -13.82 14.79
C LEU A 63 -14.33 -12.48 14.05
N ARG A 64 -14.67 -12.50 12.75
CA ARG A 64 -14.80 -11.27 11.95
C ARG A 64 -15.84 -10.32 12.54
N GLN A 65 -17.00 -10.83 12.94
CA GLN A 65 -18.04 -10.02 13.58
C GLN A 65 -17.58 -9.42 14.90
N GLN A 66 -16.90 -10.19 15.75
CA GLN A 66 -16.36 -9.69 17.02
C GLN A 66 -15.30 -8.60 16.78
N VAL A 67 -14.42 -8.79 15.81
CA VAL A 67 -13.44 -7.77 15.42
C VAL A 67 -14.13 -6.49 14.91
N GLN A 68 -15.19 -6.62 14.09
CA GLN A 68 -16.00 -5.48 13.64
C GLN A 68 -16.69 -4.76 14.81
N GLN A 69 -17.22 -5.49 15.78
CA GLN A 69 -17.82 -4.91 17.00
C GLN A 69 -16.80 -4.17 17.87
N ILE A 70 -15.55 -4.64 17.92
CA ILE A 70 -14.48 -3.90 18.62
C ILE A 70 -14.21 -2.59 17.89
N ARG A 71 -14.14 -2.61 16.55
CA ARG A 71 -13.90 -1.40 15.73
C ARG A 71 -15.00 -0.37 15.80
N SER A 72 -16.25 -0.79 15.96
CA SER A 72 -17.42 0.10 15.95
C SER A 72 -17.62 0.88 17.25
N LYS A 73 -16.82 0.60 18.29
CA LYS A 73 -16.87 1.35 19.56
C LYS A 73 -16.23 2.73 19.37
N ASN A 74 -16.79 3.75 20.03
CA ASN A 74 -16.27 5.13 19.93
C ASN A 74 -14.79 5.24 20.35
N ASP A 75 -14.40 4.51 21.39
CA ASP A 75 -13.01 4.49 21.89
C ASP A 75 -12.25 3.25 21.41
N ALA A 76 -12.58 2.72 20.22
CA ALA A 76 -11.91 1.56 19.68
C ALA A 76 -10.41 1.84 19.49
N PRO A 77 -9.51 1.00 20.04
CA PRO A 77 -8.09 1.17 19.82
C PRO A 77 -7.74 0.92 18.35
N LEU A 78 -6.67 1.56 17.86
CA LEU A 78 -6.17 1.30 16.51
C LEU A 78 -5.59 -0.12 16.40
N THR A 79 -4.90 -0.55 17.45
CA THR A 79 -4.22 -1.84 17.52
C THR A 79 -4.66 -2.64 18.75
N ILE A 80 -4.47 -3.95 18.67
CA ILE A 80 -4.52 -4.85 19.83
C ILE A 80 -3.26 -5.71 19.84
N THR A 81 -2.89 -6.16 21.02
CA THR A 81 -1.79 -7.10 21.21
C THR A 81 -2.15 -8.51 20.72
N ARG A 82 -1.13 -9.33 20.50
CA ARG A 82 -1.30 -10.76 20.22
C ARG A 82 -2.17 -11.49 21.25
N ASP A 83 -2.01 -11.19 22.54
CA ASP A 83 -2.79 -11.84 23.59
C ASP A 83 -4.26 -11.42 23.59
N GLU A 84 -4.54 -10.18 23.23
CA GLU A 84 -5.91 -9.69 23.03
C GLU A 84 -6.53 -10.35 21.80
N TRP A 85 -5.79 -10.46 20.70
CA TRP A 85 -6.26 -11.19 19.52
C TRP A 85 -6.59 -12.64 19.86
N ASN A 86 -5.71 -13.33 20.58
CA ASN A 86 -5.94 -14.71 20.99
C ASN A 86 -7.20 -14.84 21.87
N ARG A 87 -7.47 -13.86 22.75
CA ARG A 87 -8.71 -13.84 23.56
C ARG A 87 -9.96 -13.62 22.71
N VAL A 88 -9.90 -12.75 21.70
CA VAL A 88 -11.02 -12.54 20.77
C VAL A 88 -11.24 -13.80 19.91
N ALA A 89 -10.16 -14.40 19.42
CA ALA A 89 -10.20 -15.65 18.67
C ALA A 89 -10.82 -16.80 19.49
N ASP A 90 -10.38 -16.96 20.74
CA ASP A 90 -10.90 -17.96 21.67
C ASP A 90 -12.40 -17.76 21.93
N GLY A 91 -12.82 -16.51 22.17
CA GLY A 91 -14.23 -16.14 22.32
C GLY A 91 -15.09 -16.36 21.06
N ALA A 92 -14.47 -16.54 19.90
CA ALA A 92 -15.13 -16.90 18.64
C ALA A 92 -15.04 -18.40 18.32
N GLY A 93 -14.41 -19.21 19.18
CA GLY A 93 -14.19 -20.64 18.98
C GLY A 93 -13.03 -20.96 18.03
N VAL A 94 -12.07 -20.04 17.87
CA VAL A 94 -10.82 -20.24 17.12
C VAL A 94 -9.68 -20.40 18.13
N GLN A 95 -9.03 -21.57 18.16
CA GLN A 95 -8.06 -21.90 19.22
C GLN A 95 -6.74 -22.45 18.67
N GLY A 96 -5.70 -22.33 19.49
CA GLY A 96 -4.38 -22.91 19.21
C GLY A 96 -3.77 -22.41 17.89
N TRP A 97 -3.33 -23.34 17.05
CA TRP A 97 -2.68 -23.04 15.77
C TRP A 97 -3.64 -22.36 14.77
N GLU A 98 -4.96 -22.52 14.93
CA GLU A 98 -5.94 -21.88 14.05
C GLU A 98 -6.00 -20.37 14.24
N CYS A 99 -5.60 -19.84 15.40
CA CYS A 99 -5.53 -18.40 15.66
C CYS A 99 -4.54 -17.70 14.72
N GLU A 100 -3.38 -18.33 14.49
CA GLU A 100 -2.37 -17.79 13.58
C GLU A 100 -2.82 -17.88 12.12
N ARG A 101 -3.45 -19.01 11.75
CA ARG A 101 -4.02 -19.16 10.41
C ARG A 101 -5.13 -18.14 10.14
N ALA A 102 -6.01 -17.91 11.11
CA ALA A 102 -7.06 -16.91 11.02
C ALA A 102 -6.49 -15.49 10.89
N LEU A 103 -5.46 -15.15 11.69
CA LEU A 103 -4.78 -13.86 11.59
C LEU A 103 -4.14 -13.65 10.22
N GLY A 104 -3.42 -14.65 9.70
CA GLY A 104 -2.81 -14.60 8.37
C GLY A 104 -3.84 -14.42 7.26
N LEU A 105 -4.97 -15.13 7.33
CA LEU A 105 -6.07 -14.98 6.38
C LEU A 105 -6.71 -13.60 6.47
N PHE A 106 -7.00 -13.11 7.67
CA PHE A 106 -7.61 -11.79 7.86
C PHE A 106 -6.65 -10.68 7.42
N HIS A 107 -5.34 -10.87 7.59
CA HIS A 107 -4.33 -9.97 7.04
C HIS A 107 -4.35 -9.96 5.51
N ALA A 108 -4.36 -11.13 4.88
CA ALA A 108 -4.42 -11.25 3.42
C ALA A 108 -5.69 -10.64 2.82
N PHE A 109 -6.82 -10.73 3.53
CA PHE A 109 -8.08 -10.12 3.13
C PHE A 109 -8.16 -8.61 3.42
N GLY A 110 -7.17 -8.04 4.09
CA GLY A 110 -7.22 -6.64 4.54
C GLY A 110 -8.35 -6.40 5.54
N GLU A 111 -8.73 -7.42 6.32
CA GLU A 111 -9.60 -7.22 7.46
C GLU A 111 -8.80 -6.58 8.59
N VAL A 112 -7.69 -7.18 9.00
CA VAL A 112 -6.73 -6.61 9.97
C VAL A 112 -5.37 -6.43 9.30
N LEU A 113 -4.43 -5.74 9.91
CA LEU A 113 -3.04 -5.76 9.46
C LEU A 113 -2.11 -6.20 10.58
N ARG A 114 -1.23 -7.15 10.29
CA ARG A 114 -0.12 -7.49 11.17
C ARG A 114 1.02 -6.50 10.92
N LEU A 115 1.45 -5.79 11.95
CA LEU A 115 2.66 -4.97 11.82
C LEU A 115 3.89 -5.88 11.81
N PRO A 116 4.87 -5.60 10.94
CA PRO A 116 6.15 -6.28 11.00
C PRO A 116 6.87 -5.86 12.30
N GLN A 117 7.02 -6.79 13.23
CA GLN A 117 7.85 -6.58 14.41
C GLN A 117 8.88 -7.68 14.56
N ARG A 118 10.13 -7.28 14.82
CA ARG A 118 11.22 -8.18 15.23
C ARG A 118 11.18 -8.51 16.73
N GLU A 119 10.44 -7.71 17.52
CA GLU A 119 10.30 -7.90 18.96
C GLU A 119 8.94 -8.52 19.33
N VAL A 120 8.90 -9.18 20.48
CA VAL A 120 7.92 -10.19 20.93
C VAL A 120 6.46 -9.68 21.05
N ARG A 121 6.21 -8.37 20.93
CA ARG A 121 4.87 -7.77 21.06
C ARG A 121 4.28 -7.42 19.71
N GLU A 122 3.83 -8.43 19.00
CA GLU A 122 3.15 -8.24 17.72
C GLU A 122 1.83 -7.46 17.90
N ASP A 123 1.84 -6.21 17.43
CA ASP A 123 0.67 -5.36 17.35
C ASP A 123 -0.13 -5.69 16.08
N ILE A 124 -1.43 -5.91 16.27
CA ILE A 124 -2.39 -6.19 15.21
C ILE A 124 -3.26 -4.97 15.04
N ILE A 125 -3.16 -4.32 13.88
CA ILE A 125 -3.99 -3.19 13.49
C ILE A 125 -5.40 -3.70 13.20
N LEU A 126 -6.35 -3.19 13.97
CA LEU A 126 -7.74 -3.54 13.82
C LEU A 126 -8.35 -2.91 12.57
N SER A 127 -8.09 -1.64 12.29
CA SER A 127 -8.70 -0.93 11.17
C SER A 127 -7.64 -0.50 10.14
N PRO A 128 -7.54 -1.22 9.00
CA PRO A 128 -6.62 -0.87 7.92
C PRO A 128 -6.87 0.54 7.36
N GLN A 129 -8.14 0.98 7.29
CA GLN A 129 -8.49 2.32 6.84
C GLN A 129 -7.95 3.39 7.80
N ARG A 130 -8.20 3.24 9.11
CA ARG A 130 -7.67 4.19 10.10
C ARG A 130 -6.14 4.22 10.07
N PHE A 131 -5.50 3.07 9.86
CA PHE A 131 -4.05 3.02 9.72
C PHE A 131 -3.55 3.73 8.45
N ALA A 132 -4.25 3.59 7.32
CA ALA A 132 -3.95 4.37 6.12
C ALA A 132 -4.05 5.88 6.38
N ASP A 133 -5.03 6.32 7.16
CA ASP A 133 -5.17 7.73 7.56
C ASP A 133 -3.99 8.18 8.45
N VAL A 134 -3.52 7.33 9.37
CA VAL A 134 -2.32 7.58 10.18
C VAL A 134 -1.08 7.72 9.31
N LEU A 135 -0.90 6.85 8.31
CA LEU A 135 0.21 6.94 7.36
C LEU A 135 0.11 8.18 6.46
N ALA A 136 -1.11 8.63 6.15
CA ALA A 136 -1.36 9.82 5.33
C ALA A 136 -0.87 11.12 6.01
N CYS A 137 -0.65 11.12 7.32
CA CYS A 137 -0.02 12.24 8.04
C CYS A 137 1.43 12.50 7.58
N VAL A 138 2.13 11.47 7.10
CA VAL A 138 3.53 11.58 6.64
C VAL A 138 3.67 11.37 5.13
N ILE A 139 2.85 10.51 4.51
CA ILE A 139 2.83 10.27 3.07
C ILE A 139 1.59 10.92 2.46
N THR A 140 1.78 12.06 1.78
CA THR A 140 0.68 12.79 1.16
C THR A 140 1.05 13.45 -0.17
N ALA A 141 0.19 13.25 -1.18
CA ALA A 141 0.30 13.95 -2.46
C ALA A 141 0.07 15.47 -2.30
N GLU A 142 -0.69 15.88 -1.29
CA GLU A 142 -1.12 17.26 -1.09
C GLU A 142 0.00 18.11 -0.49
N LYS A 143 0.61 18.97 -1.31
CA LYS A 143 1.75 19.82 -0.91
C LYS A 143 1.50 20.62 0.39
N HIS A 144 0.28 21.11 0.60
CA HIS A 144 -0.09 21.89 1.79
C HIS A 144 -0.19 21.05 3.07
N ARG A 145 -0.33 19.72 2.96
CA ARG A 145 -0.34 18.77 4.08
C ARG A 145 1.04 18.17 4.37
N ARG A 146 2.09 18.51 3.60
CA ARG A 146 3.47 18.02 3.77
C ARG A 146 4.19 18.73 4.94
N LYS A 147 3.62 18.63 6.14
CA LYS A 147 4.18 19.26 7.34
C LYS A 147 5.45 18.54 7.82
N TYR A 148 5.46 17.20 7.72
CA TYR A 148 6.47 16.32 8.31
C TYR A 148 7.32 15.56 7.28
N SER A 149 7.21 15.89 5.99
CA SER A 149 7.88 15.17 4.90
C SER A 149 8.35 16.11 3.78
N ARG A 150 9.18 17.09 4.16
CA ARG A 150 9.68 18.09 3.22
C ARG A 150 10.69 17.46 2.27
N LYS A 151 10.52 17.71 0.96
CA LYS A 151 11.38 17.15 -0.10
C LYS A 151 11.55 15.63 -0.04
N ALA A 152 10.48 14.91 0.31
CA ALA A 152 10.48 13.45 0.47
C ALA A 152 11.35 12.91 1.61
N LEU A 153 11.90 13.76 2.48
CA LEU A 153 12.63 13.34 3.66
C LEU A 153 11.69 13.36 4.87
N LEU A 154 11.64 12.25 5.59
CA LEU A 154 10.97 12.11 6.87
C LEU A 154 12.03 11.98 7.96
N ARG A 155 12.24 13.01 8.76
CA ARG A 155 13.18 12.93 9.89
C ARG A 155 12.53 12.17 11.04
N HIS A 156 13.28 11.34 11.76
CA HIS A 156 12.69 10.53 12.83
C HIS A 156 12.21 11.41 14.00
N GLU A 157 12.80 12.59 14.22
CA GLU A 157 12.28 13.61 15.15
C GLU A 157 10.88 14.12 14.75
N GLU A 158 10.55 14.15 13.46
CA GLU A 158 9.23 14.56 12.95
C GLU A 158 8.19 13.46 13.15
N ILE A 159 8.62 12.19 13.26
CA ILE A 159 7.75 11.03 13.54
C ILE A 159 7.12 11.18 14.92
N ASP A 160 7.89 11.63 15.91
CA ASP A 160 7.40 11.84 17.27
C ASP A 160 6.32 12.93 17.34
N GLN A 161 6.37 13.89 16.42
CA GLN A 161 5.36 14.94 16.30
C GLN A 161 4.16 14.52 15.46
N ALA A 162 4.38 13.78 14.37
CA ALA A 162 3.32 13.34 13.46
C ALA A 162 2.42 12.28 14.10
N TRP A 163 2.99 11.43 14.94
CA TRP A 163 2.33 10.29 15.57
C TRP A 163 2.41 10.35 17.10
N SER A 164 2.37 11.56 17.65
CA SER A 164 2.53 11.82 19.09
C SER A 164 1.52 11.09 19.98
N GLU A 165 0.32 10.81 19.46
CA GLU A 165 -0.74 10.07 20.15
C GLU A 165 -0.44 8.57 20.31
N TYR A 166 0.51 8.02 19.55
CA TYR A 166 0.89 6.61 19.60
C TYR A 166 2.14 6.39 20.44
N SER A 167 2.31 5.19 20.99
CA SER A 167 3.51 4.82 21.76
C SER A 167 4.75 4.76 20.86
N ALA A 168 5.95 4.95 21.44
CA ALA A 168 7.21 4.91 20.69
C ALA A 168 7.41 3.57 19.94
N ASN A 169 7.01 2.45 20.55
CA ASN A 169 7.09 1.13 19.90
C ASN A 169 6.17 1.06 18.67
N LEU A 170 4.96 1.60 18.77
CA LEU A 170 4.01 1.59 17.67
C LEU A 170 4.47 2.49 16.52
N ARG A 171 5.03 3.67 16.83
CA ARG A 171 5.67 4.56 15.83
C ARG A 171 6.80 3.86 15.08
N LYS A 172 7.65 3.10 15.78
CA LYS A 172 8.69 2.27 15.16
C LYS A 172 8.10 1.20 14.24
N GLY A 173 7.02 0.54 14.67
CA GLY A 173 6.29 -0.43 13.85
C GLY A 173 5.72 0.18 12.57
N PHE A 174 5.18 1.40 12.65
CA PHE A 174 4.69 2.13 11.47
C PHE A 174 5.82 2.48 10.50
N LEU A 175 6.95 2.95 11.02
CA LEU A 175 8.13 3.24 10.19
C LEU A 175 8.66 1.97 9.51
N GLN A 176 8.77 0.86 10.26
CA GLN A 176 9.18 -0.43 9.72
C GLN A 176 8.22 -0.91 8.63
N PHE A 177 6.91 -0.76 8.83
CA PHE A 177 5.91 -1.08 7.81
C PHE A 177 6.13 -0.29 6.51
N LEU A 178 6.48 1.00 6.59
CA LEU A 178 6.81 1.79 5.41
C LEU A 178 8.07 1.29 4.69
N HIS A 179 9.08 0.86 5.45
CA HIS A 179 10.30 0.27 4.88
C HIS A 179 10.02 -1.08 4.21
N ASP A 180 9.27 -1.95 4.86
CA ASP A 180 8.94 -3.30 4.37
C ASP A 180 7.98 -3.27 3.17
N SER A 181 7.18 -2.21 3.04
CA SER A 181 6.27 -1.99 1.92
C SER A 181 6.94 -1.32 0.71
N ASP A 182 8.26 -1.12 0.72
CA ASP A 182 9.04 -0.36 -0.27
C ASP A 182 8.56 1.09 -0.46
N LEU A 183 7.87 1.67 0.53
CA LEU A 183 7.40 3.05 0.50
C LEU A 183 8.43 4.02 1.04
N ALA A 184 9.36 3.53 1.87
CA ALA A 184 10.43 4.32 2.44
C ALA A 184 11.75 3.54 2.51
N ALA A 185 12.86 4.27 2.64
CA ALA A 185 14.17 3.72 2.90
C ALA A 185 14.89 4.49 4.00
N SER A 186 15.52 3.78 4.95
CA SER A 186 16.47 4.42 5.86
C SER A 186 17.63 5.00 5.06
N LEU A 187 18.01 6.22 5.41
CA LEU A 187 19.25 6.81 4.90
C LEU A 187 20.40 6.38 5.82
N GLU A 188 21.57 6.11 5.27
CA GLU A 188 22.75 5.67 6.02
C GLU A 188 23.94 6.58 5.66
N THR A 189 24.76 6.92 6.65
CA THR A 189 26.09 7.50 6.45
C THR A 189 27.17 6.43 6.64
N LYS A 190 28.42 6.79 6.35
CA LYS A 190 29.59 5.96 6.67
C LYS A 190 29.70 5.61 8.17
N ASP A 191 29.08 6.43 9.03
CA ASP A 191 29.16 6.31 10.49
C ASP A 191 27.91 5.66 11.11
N GLY A 192 26.92 5.24 10.29
CA GLY A 192 25.72 4.54 10.75
C GLY A 192 24.42 5.05 10.13
N PRO A 193 23.26 4.50 10.53
CA PRO A 193 21.97 4.95 10.03
C PRO A 193 21.69 6.40 10.42
N LEU A 194 21.25 7.21 9.45
CA LEU A 194 20.71 8.53 9.72
C LEU A 194 19.34 8.39 10.38
N GLU A 195 19.01 9.31 11.28
CA GLU A 195 17.67 9.48 11.84
C GLU A 195 16.70 10.10 10.81
N ALA A 196 16.70 9.58 9.59
CA ALA A 196 15.84 10.02 8.50
C ALA A 196 15.53 8.88 7.53
N SER A 197 14.34 8.93 6.95
CA SER A 197 13.93 8.04 5.88
C SER A 197 13.57 8.83 4.63
N LEU A 198 13.94 8.31 3.47
CA LEU A 198 13.47 8.79 2.17
C LEU A 198 12.11 8.16 1.86
N LEU A 199 11.10 8.97 1.52
CA LEU A 199 9.76 8.54 1.15
C LEU A 199 9.60 8.55 -0.38
N PHE A 200 9.66 7.39 -1.04
CA PHE A 200 9.59 7.31 -2.50
C PHE A 200 8.30 7.90 -3.12
N PRO A 201 7.11 7.72 -2.54
CA PRO A 201 5.88 8.32 -3.06
C PRO A 201 5.90 9.86 -3.06
N MET A 202 6.79 10.46 -2.26
CA MET A 202 6.87 11.90 -2.03
C MET A 202 7.94 12.59 -2.87
N LEU A 203 8.76 11.80 -3.59
CA LEU A 203 9.76 12.32 -4.51
C LEU A 203 9.11 13.25 -5.54
N SER A 204 9.83 14.29 -5.95
CA SER A 204 9.37 15.21 -6.96
C SER A 204 9.35 14.56 -8.35
N ASP A 205 8.38 14.94 -9.19
CA ASP A 205 8.25 14.52 -10.59
C ASP A 205 9.32 15.09 -11.54
N MET A 206 10.41 15.68 -11.02
CA MET A 206 11.42 16.53 -11.69
C MET A 206 10.94 17.91 -12.13
N SER A 207 11.74 18.94 -11.84
CA SER A 207 11.75 20.13 -12.70
C SER A 207 13.16 20.74 -12.73
N GLY A 208 13.89 20.50 -13.83
CA GLY A 208 15.09 21.27 -14.21
C GLY A 208 16.43 20.70 -13.76
N GLU A 209 16.71 20.74 -12.46
CA GLU A 209 18.08 20.61 -11.93
C GLU A 209 18.70 19.22 -12.12
N SER A 210 18.02 18.12 -11.77
CA SER A 210 18.64 16.79 -11.90
C SER A 210 18.82 16.35 -13.36
N ASN A 211 18.00 16.87 -14.29
CA ASN A 211 18.18 16.63 -15.74
C ASN A 211 19.39 17.41 -16.26
N ALA A 212 19.59 18.64 -15.76
CA ALA A 212 20.78 19.42 -16.05
C ALA A 212 22.05 18.78 -15.47
N ILE A 213 21.98 18.24 -14.24
CA ILE A 213 23.08 17.49 -13.61
C ILE A 213 23.36 16.21 -14.40
N PHE A 214 22.36 15.41 -14.76
CA PHE A 214 22.57 14.20 -15.56
C PHE A 214 23.20 14.49 -16.94
N ARG A 215 22.74 15.55 -17.63
CA ARG A 215 23.35 15.99 -18.90
C ARG A 215 24.79 16.46 -18.70
N SER A 216 25.04 17.26 -17.66
CA SER A 216 26.38 17.76 -17.31
C SER A 216 27.34 16.61 -16.96
N LEU A 217 26.90 15.62 -16.18
CA LEU A 217 27.71 14.43 -15.85
C LEU A 217 28.01 13.59 -17.09
N ARG A 218 27.05 13.43 -18.01
CA ARG A 218 27.24 12.73 -19.29
C ARG A 218 28.27 13.44 -20.19
N GLU A 219 28.23 14.77 -20.23
CA GLU A 219 29.16 15.59 -21.01
C GLU A 219 30.56 15.64 -20.37
N THR A 220 30.64 15.69 -19.04
CA THR A 220 31.90 15.84 -18.28
C THR A 220 32.70 14.55 -18.20
N TYR A 221 32.04 13.41 -17.96
CA TYR A 221 32.74 12.14 -17.72
C TYR A 221 32.92 11.28 -18.96
N ALA A 222 32.58 11.80 -20.14
CA ALA A 222 32.67 11.10 -21.43
C ALA A 222 32.23 9.64 -21.31
N ILE A 223 31.12 9.40 -20.59
CA ILE A 223 30.63 8.05 -20.28
C ILE A 223 30.49 7.35 -21.64
N PRO A 224 31.36 6.37 -21.95
CA PRO A 224 31.45 5.79 -23.28
C PRO A 224 30.07 5.27 -23.62
N ALA A 225 29.51 5.69 -24.77
CA ALA A 225 28.12 5.48 -25.19
C ALA A 225 27.49 4.29 -24.46
N GLY A 226 26.93 4.57 -23.28
CA GLY A 226 26.52 3.52 -22.37
C GLY A 226 25.45 2.71 -23.06
N LEU A 227 25.51 1.38 -22.88
CA LEU A 227 24.50 0.45 -23.39
C LEU A 227 23.12 1.04 -23.09
N THR A 228 22.46 1.60 -24.10
CA THR A 228 21.13 2.16 -23.93
C THR A 228 20.17 1.00 -23.96
N VAL A 229 19.85 0.48 -22.78
CA VAL A 229 18.84 -0.58 -22.64
C VAL A 229 17.47 0.09 -22.58
N ARG A 230 16.72 0.03 -23.68
CA ARG A 230 15.30 0.40 -23.68
C ARG A 230 14.48 -0.82 -23.29
N VAL A 231 13.88 -0.77 -22.12
CA VAL A 231 12.86 -1.74 -21.72
C VAL A 231 11.49 -1.13 -21.98
N THR A 232 10.71 -1.76 -22.85
CA THR A 232 9.35 -1.32 -23.18
C THR A 232 8.35 -2.20 -22.45
N PHE A 233 7.45 -1.55 -21.71
CA PHE A 233 6.34 -2.21 -21.03
C PHE A 233 5.04 -1.85 -21.72
N ASN A 234 4.15 -2.83 -21.91
CA ASN A 234 2.78 -2.56 -22.38
C ASN A 234 1.96 -1.78 -21.34
N SER A 235 2.32 -1.92 -20.06
CA SER A 235 1.83 -1.14 -18.92
C SER A 235 2.94 -1.07 -17.88
N LEU A 236 3.39 0.14 -17.54
CA LEU A 236 4.40 0.34 -16.51
C LEU A 236 3.72 0.40 -15.13
N PRO A 237 4.05 -0.51 -14.19
CA PRO A 237 3.50 -0.43 -12.84
C PRO A 237 3.86 0.91 -12.20
N ARG A 238 2.88 1.59 -11.60
CA ARG A 238 3.08 2.92 -10.96
C ARG A 238 4.22 2.94 -9.93
N LEU A 239 4.47 1.82 -9.27
CA LEU A 239 5.50 1.68 -8.23
C LEU A 239 6.84 1.12 -8.76
N PHE A 240 6.96 0.88 -10.07
CA PHE A 240 8.18 0.30 -10.64
C PHE A 240 9.41 1.16 -10.36
N GLY A 241 9.35 2.46 -10.67
CA GLY A 241 10.47 3.39 -10.43
C GLY A 241 10.86 3.46 -8.95
N GLN A 242 9.87 3.55 -8.06
CA GLN A 242 10.09 3.61 -6.61
C GLN A 242 10.77 2.35 -6.06
N ARG A 243 10.29 1.17 -6.47
CA ARG A 243 10.90 -0.12 -6.09
C ARG A 243 12.29 -0.30 -6.67
N LEU A 244 12.52 0.15 -7.90
CA LEU A 244 13.83 0.13 -8.52
C LEU A 244 14.81 1.02 -7.75
N GLN A 245 14.42 2.25 -7.43
CA GLN A 245 15.21 3.16 -6.62
C GLN A 245 15.55 2.59 -5.25
N ARG A 246 14.58 1.97 -4.57
CA ARG A 246 14.82 1.30 -3.28
C ARG A 246 15.94 0.27 -3.37
N ARG A 247 15.94 -0.54 -4.44
CA ARG A 247 16.97 -1.57 -4.69
C ARG A 247 18.33 -0.98 -5.08
N LEU A 248 18.34 0.20 -5.72
CA LEU A 248 19.57 0.86 -6.18
C LEU A 248 20.12 1.87 -5.16
N LEU A 249 19.45 2.09 -4.03
CA LEU A 249 19.86 3.03 -2.97
C LEU A 249 21.33 2.93 -2.55
N GLY A 250 21.89 1.72 -2.52
CA GLY A 250 23.27 1.50 -2.13
C GLY A 250 24.32 1.86 -3.19
N ILE A 251 23.94 2.15 -4.43
CA ILE A 251 24.87 2.37 -5.56
C ILE A 251 24.67 3.69 -6.32
N THR A 252 23.66 4.45 -5.94
CA THR A 252 23.33 5.78 -6.47
C THR A 252 24.05 6.89 -5.71
N GLU A 253 24.43 7.95 -6.42
CA GLU A 253 25.03 9.14 -5.81
C GLU A 253 24.03 9.91 -4.93
N ALA A 254 24.55 10.66 -3.96
CA ALA A 254 23.71 11.45 -3.07
C ALA A 254 22.90 12.49 -3.86
N ASN A 255 21.59 12.60 -3.58
CA ASN A 255 20.64 13.54 -4.20
C ASN A 255 20.25 13.27 -5.67
N SER A 256 20.53 12.09 -6.24
CA SER A 256 20.08 11.72 -7.58
C SER A 256 18.74 10.95 -7.58
N TRP A 257 17.74 11.42 -6.82
CA TRP A 257 16.45 10.74 -6.63
C TRP A 257 15.28 11.59 -7.11
N TRP A 258 14.44 11.05 -8.00
CA TRP A 258 13.18 11.70 -8.37
C TRP A 258 12.10 10.67 -8.70
N ARG A 259 10.82 11.02 -8.72
CA ARG A 259 9.73 10.04 -8.71
C ARG A 259 9.77 8.95 -9.80
N GLU A 260 10.37 9.23 -10.94
CA GLU A 260 10.47 8.31 -12.09
C GLU A 260 11.88 7.75 -12.34
N GLY A 261 12.85 8.02 -11.46
CA GLY A 261 14.17 7.39 -11.48
C GLY A 261 15.31 8.32 -11.12
#